data_AF-A0A1W2CJ99-F1
#
_entry.id   AF-A0A1W2CJ99-F1
#
_cell.length_a   1.000
_cell.length_b   1.000
_cell.length_c   1.000
_cell.angle_alpha   90.00
_cell.angle_beta   90.00
_cell.angle_gamma   90.00
#
_symmetry.space_group_name_H-M   'P 1'
#
loop_
_entity.id
_entity.type
_entity.pdbx_description
1 polymer ?
#
loop_
_entity_poly.entity_id
_entity_poly.type
_entity_poly.pdbx_seq_one_letter_code
_entity_poly.pdbx_strand_id
1 'polypeptide(L)'
;MPQRLKEEVRARILTAGATIFAKKGYEVATLAEVANACGMATSNIYKYYPNKNALLDAIVTPSLAARLLRLMRRRVRELTNFEAWSSAQNRQSTAAADLLSFWIDHRLQVLILFRPVDGTRFSKVRPRFVYEMERLAIELVMRTRGPGAVTPESRFVLRTLFANTADMIVAILDHFEDPDSIRSAFAAFWTYQLAGLQELLDARSAPTAN
;
A
#
# COMPACT_ATOMS: atom_id res chain seq x y z
N MET A 1 22.89 -9.98 30.63
CA MET A 1 23.19 -10.54 29.30
C MET A 1 22.11 -11.42 28.65
N PRO A 2 21.27 -12.23 29.36
CA PRO A 2 20.29 -13.11 28.69
C PRO A 2 19.11 -12.37 28.01
N GLN A 3 18.77 -11.16 28.46
CA GLN A 3 17.69 -10.36 27.90
C GLN A 3 18.02 -9.82 26.50
N ARG A 4 19.27 -9.38 26.28
CA ARG A 4 19.73 -8.87 24.98
C ARG A 4 19.74 -9.95 23.90
N LEU A 5 20.18 -11.15 24.24
CA LEU A 5 20.14 -12.31 23.34
C LEU A 5 18.69 -12.65 22.92
N LYS A 6 17.74 -12.54 23.86
CA LYS A 6 16.31 -12.77 23.58
C LYS A 6 15.73 -11.72 22.63
N GLU A 7 16.15 -10.47 22.74
CA GLU A 7 15.76 -9.38 21.84
C GLU A 7 16.36 -9.55 20.44
N GLU A 8 17.65 -9.89 20.35
CA GLU A 8 18.33 -10.19 19.09
C GLU A 8 17.66 -11.36 18.34
N VAL A 9 17.27 -12.41 19.07
CA VAL A 9 16.51 -13.54 18.50
C VAL A 9 15.13 -13.11 18.00
N ARG A 10 14.39 -12.30 18.78
CA ARG A 10 13.09 -11.77 18.33
C ARG A 10 13.24 -10.93 17.07
N ALA A 11 14.23 -10.05 17.00
CA ALA A 11 14.48 -9.21 15.83
C ALA A 11 14.78 -10.05 14.58
N ARG A 12 15.57 -11.13 14.72
CA ARG A 12 15.82 -12.08 13.64
C ARG A 12 14.54 -12.78 13.17
N ILE A 13 13.72 -13.26 14.09
CA ILE A 13 12.43 -13.91 13.75
C ILE A 13 11.52 -12.94 13.01
N LEU A 14 11.40 -11.69 13.48
CA LEU A 14 10.57 -10.67 12.84
C LEU A 14 11.05 -10.35 11.43
N THR A 15 12.37 -10.22 11.23
CA THR A 15 12.97 -9.92 9.92
C THR A 15 12.76 -11.07 8.93
N ALA A 16 13.02 -12.31 9.35
CA ALA A 16 12.80 -13.50 8.55
C ALA A 16 11.32 -13.70 8.22
N GLY A 17 10.45 -13.53 9.22
CA GLY A 17 9.00 -13.62 9.07
C GLY A 17 8.45 -12.58 8.11
N ALA A 18 8.87 -11.31 8.23
CA ALA A 18 8.46 -10.24 7.32
C ALA A 18 8.88 -10.54 5.87
N THR A 19 10.09 -11.04 5.67
CA THR A 19 10.60 -11.41 4.35
C THR A 19 9.81 -12.55 3.74
N ILE A 20 9.58 -13.62 4.50
CA ILE A 20 8.85 -14.80 4.02
C ILE A 20 7.39 -14.46 3.74
N PHE A 21 6.72 -13.73 4.64
CA PHE A 21 5.33 -13.32 4.45
C PHE A 21 5.17 -12.38 3.26
N ALA A 22 6.11 -11.45 3.08
CA ALA A 22 6.11 -10.56 1.93
C ALA A 22 6.32 -11.35 0.63
N LYS A 23 7.35 -12.19 0.50
CA LYS A 23 7.69 -12.88 -0.76
C LYS A 23 6.74 -14.03 -1.12
N LYS A 24 6.42 -14.90 -0.16
CA LYS A 24 5.60 -16.11 -0.39
C LYS A 24 4.10 -15.86 -0.25
N GLY A 25 3.72 -14.76 0.39
CA GLY A 25 2.36 -14.50 0.84
C GLY A 25 2.08 -15.13 2.21
N TYR A 26 1.24 -14.44 2.98
CA TYR A 26 0.90 -14.84 4.34
C TYR A 26 0.26 -16.22 4.42
N GLU A 27 -0.66 -16.54 3.50
CA GLU A 27 -1.41 -17.80 3.54
C GLU A 27 -0.52 -19.03 3.39
N VAL A 28 0.44 -18.99 2.47
CA VAL A 28 1.30 -20.12 2.12
C VAL A 28 2.52 -20.24 3.03
N ALA A 29 2.91 -19.16 3.71
CA ALA A 29 4.02 -19.17 4.66
C ALA A 29 3.72 -19.98 5.93
N THR A 30 4.75 -20.59 6.49
CA THR A 30 4.67 -21.38 7.74
C THR A 30 5.66 -20.90 8.79
N LEU A 31 5.36 -21.13 10.07
CA LEU A 31 6.32 -20.85 11.16
C LEU A 31 7.57 -21.74 11.08
N ALA A 32 7.46 -22.94 10.51
CA ALA A 32 8.60 -23.83 10.31
C ALA A 32 9.63 -23.24 9.34
N GLU A 33 9.18 -22.62 8.25
CA GLU A 33 10.07 -21.92 7.31
C GLU A 33 10.77 -20.73 7.97
N VAL A 34 10.06 -19.96 8.79
CA VAL A 34 10.66 -18.85 9.55
C VAL A 34 11.70 -19.37 10.54
N ALA A 35 11.41 -20.47 11.24
CA ALA A 35 12.36 -21.10 12.16
C ALA A 35 13.63 -21.57 11.43
N ASN A 36 13.46 -22.22 10.28
CA ASN A 36 14.56 -22.67 9.43
C ASN A 36 15.42 -21.50 8.92
N ALA A 37 14.78 -20.42 8.45
CA ALA A 37 15.48 -19.20 8.04
C ALA A 37 16.26 -18.54 9.18
N CYS A 38 15.85 -18.78 10.44
CA CYS A 38 16.57 -18.34 11.62
C CYS A 38 17.58 -19.37 12.16
N GLY A 39 17.79 -20.51 11.50
CA GLY A 39 18.68 -21.57 11.98
C GLY A 39 18.26 -22.15 13.33
N MET A 40 16.96 -22.22 13.61
CA MET A 40 16.42 -22.76 14.86
C MET A 40 15.42 -23.88 14.62
N ALA A 41 15.30 -24.78 15.61
CA ALA A 41 14.27 -25.80 15.61
C ALA A 41 12.87 -25.19 15.61
N THR A 42 11.93 -25.81 14.90
CA THR A 42 10.53 -25.39 14.84
C THR A 42 9.87 -25.34 16.23
N SER A 43 10.24 -26.24 17.15
CA SER A 43 9.74 -26.19 18.53
C SER A 43 10.16 -24.90 19.27
N ASN A 44 11.27 -24.27 18.87
CA ASN A 44 11.76 -23.05 19.49
C ASN A 44 10.96 -21.82 19.07
N ILE A 45 10.51 -21.72 17.80
CA ILE A 45 9.74 -20.56 17.33
C ILE A 45 8.40 -20.44 18.05
N TYR A 46 7.76 -21.57 18.39
CA TYR A 46 6.49 -21.60 19.13
C TYR A 46 6.60 -21.02 20.55
N LYS A 47 7.81 -20.97 21.13
CA LYS A 47 8.06 -20.27 22.42
C LYS A 47 7.99 -18.75 22.29
N TYR A 48 8.20 -18.21 21.09
CA TYR A 48 8.17 -16.78 20.81
C TYR A 48 6.82 -16.34 20.24
N TYR A 49 6.29 -17.13 19.31
CA TYR A 49 5.03 -16.86 18.61
C TYR A 49 4.22 -18.16 18.51
N PRO A 50 3.10 -18.29 19.24
CA PRO A 50 2.35 -19.55 19.31
C PRO A 50 1.67 -19.92 17.99
N ASN A 51 1.48 -18.95 17.08
CA ASN A 51 0.86 -19.17 15.77
C ASN A 51 1.28 -18.09 14.76
N LYS A 52 0.92 -18.30 13.49
CA LYS A 52 1.26 -17.41 12.36
C LYS A 52 0.65 -16.01 12.52
N ASN A 53 -0.56 -15.90 13.05
CA ASN A 53 -1.24 -14.62 13.33
C ASN A 53 -0.47 -13.80 14.38
N ALA A 54 0.03 -14.44 15.45
CA ALA A 54 0.80 -13.75 16.48
C ALA A 54 2.14 -13.20 15.95
N LEU A 55 2.78 -13.92 15.02
CA LEU A 55 3.96 -13.41 14.32
C LEU A 55 3.60 -12.25 13.38
N LEU A 56 2.49 -12.36 12.64
CA LEU A 56 2.00 -11.28 11.78
C LEU A 56 1.71 -9.99 12.55
N ASP A 57 0.98 -10.09 13.67
CA ASP A 57 0.65 -8.94 14.53
C ASP A 57 1.91 -8.28 15.12
N ALA A 58 3.00 -9.03 15.28
CA ALA A 58 4.29 -8.50 15.74
C ALA A 58 5.13 -7.87 14.61
N ILE A 59 5.01 -8.36 13.38
CA ILE A 59 5.66 -7.79 12.18
C ILE A 59 4.95 -6.50 11.76
N VAL A 60 3.63 -6.53 11.70
CA VAL A 60 2.76 -5.41 11.31
C VAL A 60 2.00 -4.96 12.54
N THR A 61 2.57 -4.00 13.27
CA THR A 61 1.93 -3.51 14.49
C THR A 61 0.70 -2.65 14.16
N PRO A 62 -0.30 -2.58 15.07
CA PRO A 62 -1.44 -1.66 14.91
C PRO A 62 -1.02 -0.20 14.72
N SER A 63 0.08 0.23 15.36
CA SER A 63 0.62 1.58 15.22
C SER A 63 1.23 1.84 13.84
N LEU A 64 1.91 0.87 13.25
CA LEU A 64 2.45 0.96 11.89
C LEU A 64 1.30 1.05 10.87
N ALA A 65 0.29 0.18 10.98
CA ALA A 65 -0.89 0.23 10.12
C ALA A 65 -1.65 1.57 10.26
N ALA A 66 -1.82 2.06 11.50
CA ALA A 66 -2.44 3.35 11.75
C ALA A 66 -1.62 4.53 11.20
N ARG A 67 -0.28 4.45 11.24
CA ARG A 67 0.61 5.45 10.64
C ARG A 67 0.46 5.50 9.12
N LEU A 68 0.44 4.34 8.45
CA LEU A 68 0.18 4.25 7.01
C LEU A 68 -1.15 4.92 6.63
N LEU A 69 -2.23 4.57 7.32
CA LEU A 69 -3.55 5.15 7.08
C LEU A 69 -3.56 6.67 7.30
N ARG A 70 -2.82 7.17 8.29
CA ARG A 70 -2.71 8.62 8.55
C ARG A 70 -1.96 9.35 7.44
N LEU A 71 -0.86 8.79 6.95
CA LEU A 71 -0.09 9.33 5.83
C LEU A 71 -0.94 9.35 4.55
N MET A 72 -1.64 8.25 4.26
CA MET A 72 -2.59 8.19 3.15
C MET A 72 -3.67 9.26 3.26
N ARG A 73 -4.31 9.41 4.43
CA ARG A 73 -5.32 10.47 4.64
C ARG A 73 -4.74 11.88 4.46
N ARG A 74 -3.51 12.12 4.88
CA ARG A 74 -2.84 13.41 4.65
C ARG A 74 -2.62 13.65 3.16
N ARG A 75 -2.13 12.65 2.42
CA ARG A 75 -1.96 12.74 0.97
C ARG A 75 -3.30 12.98 0.27
N VAL A 76 -4.32 12.21 0.63
CA VAL A 76 -5.70 12.38 0.15
C VAL A 76 -6.21 13.80 0.36
N ARG A 77 -6.07 14.38 1.56
CA ARG A 77 -6.53 15.75 1.85
C ARG A 77 -5.80 16.81 1.03
N GLU A 78 -4.52 16.59 0.75
CA GLU A 78 -3.77 17.47 -0.13
C GLU A 78 -4.29 17.38 -1.57
N LEU A 79 -4.61 16.17 -2.04
CA LEU A 79 -5.21 15.96 -3.37
C LEU A 79 -6.57 16.64 -3.52
N THR A 80 -7.40 16.67 -2.47
CA THR A 80 -8.72 17.34 -2.51
C THR A 80 -8.65 18.86 -2.57
N ASN A 81 -7.50 19.46 -2.26
CA ASN A 81 -7.30 20.90 -2.37
C ASN A 81 -6.98 21.32 -3.81
N PHE A 82 -6.65 20.37 -4.68
CA PHE A 82 -6.43 20.66 -6.09
C PHE A 82 -7.72 20.52 -6.88
N GLU A 83 -7.99 21.48 -7.75
CA GLU A 83 -9.11 21.42 -8.71
C GLU A 83 -8.82 20.44 -9.86
N ALA A 84 -7.54 20.11 -10.10
CA ALA A 84 -7.09 19.18 -11.13
C ALA A 84 -6.09 18.16 -10.56
N TRP A 85 -6.19 16.89 -11.00
CA TRP A 85 -5.26 15.83 -10.57
C TRP A 85 -3.85 16.06 -11.11
N SER A 86 -3.68 16.79 -12.21
CA SER A 86 -2.36 17.20 -12.74
C SER A 86 -1.54 18.00 -11.72
N SER A 87 -2.18 18.83 -10.90
CA SER A 87 -1.53 19.61 -9.83
C SER A 87 -0.97 18.73 -8.71
N ALA A 88 -1.41 17.47 -8.61
CA ALA A 88 -0.88 16.50 -7.67
C ALA A 88 0.57 16.07 -7.97
N GLN A 89 1.10 16.37 -9.17
CA GLN A 89 2.50 16.16 -9.55
C GLN A 89 3.47 17.13 -8.87
N ASN A 90 2.99 18.05 -8.01
CA ASN A 90 3.84 19.02 -7.33
C ASN A 90 4.97 18.31 -6.56
N ARG A 91 6.21 18.44 -7.06
CA ARG A 91 7.44 17.84 -6.51
C ARG A 91 7.77 18.34 -5.09
N GLN A 92 7.08 19.35 -4.60
CA GLN A 92 7.24 19.92 -3.26
C GLN A 92 6.23 19.37 -2.23
N SER A 93 5.40 18.39 -2.61
CA SER A 93 4.44 17.78 -1.69
C SER A 93 5.14 17.03 -0.56
N THR A 94 5.06 17.58 0.65
CA THR A 94 5.56 16.93 1.87
C THR A 94 4.75 15.67 2.21
N ALA A 95 3.45 15.65 1.92
CA ALA A 95 2.62 14.48 2.20
C ALA A 95 2.93 13.30 1.26
N ALA A 96 3.22 13.57 -0.02
CA ALA A 96 3.69 12.55 -0.95
C ALA A 96 5.07 12.02 -0.55
N ALA A 97 6.00 12.92 -0.20
CA ALA A 97 7.34 12.56 0.23
C ALA A 97 7.32 11.67 1.49
N ASP A 98 6.53 12.04 2.50
CA ASP A 98 6.41 11.27 3.75
C ASP A 98 5.79 9.89 3.53
N LEU A 99 4.78 9.79 2.64
CA LEU A 99 4.16 8.51 2.31
C LEU A 99 5.15 7.60 1.54
N LEU A 100 5.89 8.15 0.58
CA LEU A 100 6.89 7.41 -0.18
C LEU A 100 8.04 6.93 0.70
N SER A 101 8.58 7.80 1.57
CA SER A 101 9.60 7.39 2.54
C SER A 101 9.07 6.31 3.48
N PHE A 102 7.83 6.41 3.96
CA PHE A 102 7.23 5.35 4.76
C PHE A 102 7.13 4.02 4.01
N TRP A 103 6.77 4.03 2.72
CA TRP A 103 6.75 2.81 1.91
C TRP A 103 8.12 2.19 1.71
N ILE A 104 9.16 2.99 1.58
CA ILE A 104 10.54 2.52 1.46
C ILE A 104 11.03 1.95 2.80
N ASP A 105 10.86 2.70 3.89
CA ASP A 105 11.34 2.32 5.24
C ASP A 105 10.63 1.07 5.78
N HIS A 106 9.40 0.82 5.34
CA HIS A 106 8.55 -0.28 5.80
C HIS A 106 8.08 -1.19 4.64
N ARG A 107 8.93 -1.35 3.61
CA ARG A 107 8.61 -2.04 2.35
C ARG A 107 7.91 -3.39 2.54
N LEU A 108 8.49 -4.26 3.36
CA LEU A 108 7.94 -5.60 3.63
C LEU A 108 6.57 -5.54 4.32
N GLN A 109 6.42 -4.67 5.31
CA GLN A 109 5.15 -4.51 6.03
C GLN A 109 4.07 -3.93 5.12
N VAL A 110 4.42 -3.01 4.22
CA VAL A 110 3.48 -2.44 3.25
C VAL A 110 3.06 -3.50 2.22
N LEU A 111 3.98 -4.32 1.72
CA LEU A 111 3.65 -5.47 0.87
C LEU A 111 2.66 -6.41 1.56
N ILE A 112 2.90 -6.76 2.82
CA ILE A 112 2.00 -7.61 3.62
C ILE A 112 0.62 -6.97 3.78
N LEU A 113 0.56 -5.66 4.05
CA LEU A 113 -0.69 -4.91 4.22
C LEU A 113 -1.50 -4.74 2.93
N PHE A 114 -0.83 -4.71 1.78
CA PHE A 114 -1.46 -4.48 0.47
C PHE A 114 -1.72 -5.77 -0.30
N ARG A 115 -1.10 -6.90 0.06
CA ARG A 115 -1.46 -8.23 -0.46
C ARG A 115 -2.69 -8.78 0.26
N PRO A 116 -3.46 -9.68 -0.37
CA PRO A 116 -4.54 -10.39 0.31
C PRO A 116 -4.01 -11.13 1.54
N VAL A 117 -4.59 -10.81 2.69
CA VAL A 117 -4.31 -11.42 4.00
C VAL A 117 -5.63 -11.75 4.67
N ASP A 118 -6.39 -12.64 4.03
CA ASP A 118 -7.76 -12.98 4.42
C ASP A 118 -7.81 -13.57 5.84
N GLY A 119 -8.95 -13.37 6.52
CA GLY A 119 -9.10 -13.81 7.92
C GLY A 119 -8.23 -13.07 8.95
N THR A 120 -7.39 -12.12 8.53
CA THR A 120 -6.60 -11.27 9.44
C THR A 120 -7.27 -9.92 9.67
N ARG A 121 -6.85 -9.22 10.74
CA ARG A 121 -7.26 -7.84 11.04
C ARG A 121 -6.87 -6.84 9.93
N PHE A 122 -5.94 -7.19 9.05
CA PHE A 122 -5.41 -6.31 8.00
C PHE A 122 -6.10 -6.49 6.64
N SER A 123 -6.98 -7.50 6.51
CA SER A 123 -7.75 -7.78 5.28
C SER A 123 -8.49 -6.58 4.68
N LYS A 124 -8.84 -5.58 5.51
CA LYS A 124 -9.56 -4.36 5.10
C LYS A 124 -8.66 -3.25 4.57
N VAL A 125 -7.33 -3.33 4.69
CA VAL A 125 -6.43 -2.21 4.35
C VAL A 125 -6.45 -1.90 2.86
N ARG A 126 -6.20 -2.88 1.99
CA ARG A 126 -6.26 -2.70 0.52
C ARG A 126 -7.66 -2.28 0.03
N PRO A 127 -8.77 -2.95 0.40
CA PRO A 127 -10.11 -2.50 -0.02
C PRO A 127 -10.43 -1.08 0.41
N ARG A 128 -9.98 -0.68 1.61
CA ARG A 128 -10.16 0.68 2.10
C ARG A 128 -9.34 1.70 1.31
N PHE A 129 -8.10 1.37 0.92
CA PHE A 129 -7.32 2.21 0.00
C PHE A 129 -8.10 2.48 -1.29
N VAL A 130 -8.57 1.42 -1.95
CA VAL A 130 -9.27 1.53 -3.25
C VAL A 130 -10.55 2.34 -3.10
N TYR A 131 -11.36 2.06 -2.07
CA TYR A 131 -12.60 2.78 -1.81
C TYR A 131 -12.37 4.28 -1.56
N GLU A 132 -11.36 4.64 -0.76
CA GLU A 132 -11.08 6.05 -0.47
C GLU A 132 -10.62 6.79 -1.74
N MET A 133 -9.77 6.18 -2.56
CA MET A 133 -9.33 6.80 -3.82
C MET A 133 -10.49 6.97 -4.81
N GLU A 134 -11.34 5.96 -4.96
CA GLU A 134 -12.56 6.04 -5.79
C GLU A 134 -13.49 7.16 -5.31
N ARG A 135 -13.75 7.22 -4.00
CA ARG A 135 -14.60 8.24 -3.38
C ARG A 135 -14.10 9.66 -3.69
N LEU A 136 -12.80 9.89 -3.61
CA LEU A 136 -12.19 11.20 -3.85
C LEU A 136 -12.25 11.61 -5.32
N ALA A 137 -12.00 10.68 -6.24
CA ALA A 137 -12.12 10.94 -7.66
C ALA A 137 -13.55 11.36 -8.02
N ILE A 138 -14.54 10.63 -7.49
CA ILE A 138 -15.95 10.96 -7.66
C ILE A 138 -16.26 12.35 -7.08
N GLU A 139 -15.79 12.63 -5.86
CA GLU A 139 -16.01 13.92 -5.21
C GLU A 139 -15.42 15.09 -6.03
N LEU A 140 -14.19 14.95 -6.54
CA LEU A 140 -13.59 15.99 -7.37
C LEU A 140 -14.37 16.21 -8.68
N VAL A 141 -14.78 15.12 -9.34
CA VAL A 141 -15.56 15.20 -10.58
C VAL A 141 -16.89 15.91 -10.34
N MET A 142 -17.58 15.58 -9.25
CA MET A 142 -18.85 16.23 -8.91
C MET A 142 -18.65 17.72 -8.56
N ARG A 143 -17.55 18.09 -7.90
CA ARG A 143 -17.25 19.50 -7.58
C ARG A 143 -16.91 20.33 -8.82
N THR A 144 -16.17 19.76 -9.76
CA THR A 144 -15.66 20.46 -10.95
C THR A 144 -16.65 20.46 -12.12
N ARG A 145 -17.52 19.46 -12.22
CA ARG A 145 -18.43 19.25 -13.38
C ARG A 145 -19.91 19.17 -13.01
N GLY A 146 -20.24 19.20 -11.73
CA GLY A 146 -21.61 19.17 -11.25
C GLY A 146 -22.23 17.76 -11.12
N PRO A 147 -23.47 17.69 -10.61
CA PRO A 147 -24.19 16.44 -10.40
C PRO A 147 -24.41 15.67 -11.71
N GLY A 148 -24.22 14.34 -11.69
CA GLY A 148 -24.41 13.48 -12.87
C GLY A 148 -23.20 13.35 -13.80
N ALA A 149 -22.09 14.03 -13.50
CA ALA A 149 -20.85 13.91 -14.26
C ALA A 149 -20.17 12.53 -14.16
N VAL A 150 -20.43 11.79 -13.08
CA VAL A 150 -19.96 10.40 -12.91
C VAL A 150 -21.04 9.43 -13.38
N THR A 151 -20.75 8.70 -14.46
CA THR A 151 -21.62 7.62 -14.96
C THR A 151 -21.24 6.28 -14.33
N PRO A 152 -22.10 5.25 -14.45
CA PRO A 152 -21.74 3.89 -14.05
C PRO A 152 -20.46 3.37 -14.72
N GLU A 153 -20.25 3.70 -16.00
CA GLU A 153 -19.08 3.28 -16.78
C GLU A 153 -17.80 3.96 -16.27
N SER A 154 -17.83 5.29 -16.07
CA SER A 154 -16.65 6.01 -15.55
C SER A 154 -16.33 5.61 -14.12
N ARG A 155 -17.34 5.33 -13.29
CA ARG A 155 -17.16 4.78 -11.95
C ARG A 155 -16.49 3.40 -11.97
N PHE A 156 -16.94 2.50 -12.85
CA PHE A 156 -16.31 1.19 -13.01
C PHE A 156 -14.83 1.32 -13.41
N VAL A 157 -14.52 2.19 -14.38
CA VAL A 157 -13.15 2.45 -14.81
C VAL A 157 -12.31 3.01 -13.66
N LEU A 158 -12.79 4.02 -12.93
CA LEU A 158 -12.09 4.61 -11.78
C LEU A 158 -11.76 3.56 -10.71
N ARG A 159 -12.75 2.75 -10.31
CA ARG A 159 -12.54 1.68 -9.33
C ARG A 159 -11.48 0.69 -9.80
N THR A 160 -11.52 0.30 -11.07
CA THR A 160 -10.56 -0.62 -11.68
C THR A 160 -9.16 -0.02 -11.71
N LEU A 161 -9.02 1.25 -12.11
CA LEU A 161 -7.74 1.96 -12.12
C LEU A 161 -7.13 2.09 -10.72
N PHE A 162 -7.93 2.34 -9.68
CA PHE A 162 -7.41 2.41 -8.32
C PHE A 162 -7.05 1.05 -7.73
N ALA A 163 -7.76 -0.02 -8.12
CA ALA A 163 -7.34 -1.39 -7.81
C ALA A 163 -5.98 -1.70 -8.46
N ASN A 164 -5.83 -1.39 -9.76
CA ASN A 164 -4.58 -1.56 -10.50
C ASN A 164 -3.46 -0.67 -9.94
N THR A 165 -3.78 0.48 -9.37
CA THR A 165 -2.83 1.36 -8.67
C THR A 165 -2.27 0.67 -7.42
N ALA A 166 -3.13 0.03 -6.63
CA ALA A 166 -2.68 -0.76 -5.49
C ALA A 166 -1.79 -1.93 -5.93
N ASP A 167 -2.12 -2.57 -7.05
CA ASP A 167 -1.32 -3.66 -7.61
C ASP A 167 0.03 -3.17 -8.13
N MET A 168 0.09 -1.99 -8.76
CA MET A 168 1.35 -1.38 -9.18
C MET A 168 2.23 -0.99 -7.99
N ILE A 169 1.65 -0.46 -6.90
CA ILE A 169 2.39 -0.21 -5.65
C ILE A 169 3.04 -1.51 -5.15
N VAL A 170 2.27 -2.61 -5.12
CA VAL A 170 2.78 -3.92 -4.71
C VAL A 170 3.87 -4.40 -5.67
N ALA A 171 3.68 -4.30 -6.98
CA ALA A 171 4.64 -4.74 -7.99
C ALA A 171 5.98 -4.00 -7.86
N ILE A 172 5.95 -2.66 -7.72
CA ILE A 172 7.15 -1.84 -7.53
C ILE A 172 7.90 -2.25 -6.26
N LEU A 173 7.19 -2.33 -5.12
CA LEU A 173 7.80 -2.64 -3.83
C LEU A 173 8.28 -4.09 -3.70
N ASP A 174 7.75 -5.01 -4.51
CA ASP A 174 8.19 -6.41 -4.55
C ASP A 174 9.40 -6.60 -5.46
N HIS A 175 9.45 -5.88 -6.58
CA HIS A 175 10.53 -6.00 -7.57
C HIS A 175 11.80 -5.27 -7.14
N PHE A 176 11.68 -4.04 -6.63
CA PHE A 176 12.82 -3.21 -6.24
C PHE A 176 13.03 -3.26 -4.74
N GLU A 177 14.27 -3.54 -4.31
CA GLU A 177 14.64 -3.53 -2.90
C GLU A 177 15.41 -2.26 -2.48
N ASP A 178 16.08 -1.59 -3.42
CA ASP A 178 16.85 -0.37 -3.14
C ASP A 178 15.97 0.90 -3.18
N PRO A 179 16.19 1.86 -2.25
CA PRO A 179 15.40 3.08 -2.17
C PRO A 179 15.35 3.92 -3.46
N ASP A 180 16.45 4.02 -4.19
CA ASP A 180 16.57 4.93 -5.34
C ASP A 180 15.80 4.41 -6.56
N SER A 181 15.85 3.09 -6.80
CA SER A 181 15.04 2.45 -7.84
C SER A 181 13.55 2.50 -7.49
N ILE A 182 13.18 2.31 -6.21
CA ILE A 182 11.78 2.47 -5.77
C ILE A 182 11.29 3.90 -6.03
N ARG A 183 12.07 4.93 -5.67
CA ARG A 183 11.73 6.33 -5.93
C ARG A 183 11.57 6.60 -7.42
N SER A 184 12.51 6.13 -8.23
CA SER A 184 12.49 6.28 -9.68
C SER A 184 11.26 5.60 -10.31
N ALA A 185 10.95 4.38 -9.89
CA ALA A 185 9.79 3.63 -10.37
C ALA A 185 8.47 4.34 -10.01
N PHE A 186 8.32 4.83 -8.77
CA PHE A 186 7.15 5.61 -8.38
C PHE A 186 7.05 6.93 -9.14
N ALA A 187 8.15 7.62 -9.39
CA ALA A 187 8.14 8.86 -10.18
C ALA A 187 7.62 8.62 -11.60
N ALA A 188 8.10 7.57 -12.27
CA ALA A 188 7.62 7.17 -13.58
C ALA A 188 6.14 6.78 -13.55
N PHE A 189 5.74 5.96 -12.59
CA PHE A 189 4.36 5.51 -12.42
C PHE A 189 3.39 6.69 -12.18
N TRP A 190 3.72 7.62 -11.28
CA TRP A 190 2.84 8.76 -10.98
C TRP A 190 2.74 9.76 -12.13
N THR A 191 3.81 9.90 -12.93
CA THR A 191 3.77 10.72 -14.14
C THR A 191 2.70 10.19 -15.10
N TYR A 192 2.72 8.89 -15.38
CA TYR A 192 1.74 8.24 -16.24
C TYR A 192 0.33 8.26 -15.64
N GLN A 193 0.19 7.83 -14.38
CA GLN A 193 -1.11 7.64 -13.74
C GLN A 193 -1.90 8.95 -13.60
N LEU A 194 -1.24 10.04 -13.22
CA LEU A 194 -1.90 11.33 -13.04
C LEU A 194 -2.30 11.96 -14.38
N ALA A 195 -1.47 11.79 -15.43
CA ALA A 195 -1.82 12.23 -16.78
C ALA A 195 -3.03 11.45 -17.32
N GLY A 196 -3.04 10.12 -17.21
CA GLY A 196 -4.16 9.30 -17.67
C GLY A 196 -5.46 9.54 -16.90
N LEU A 197 -5.38 9.79 -15.59
CA LEU A 197 -6.54 10.18 -14.79
C LEU A 197 -7.09 11.54 -15.24
N GLN A 198 -6.24 12.53 -15.49
CA GLN A 198 -6.67 13.84 -15.95
C GLN A 198 -7.43 13.72 -17.29
N GLU A 199 -6.88 13.02 -18.27
CA GLU A 199 -7.52 12.79 -19.57
C GLU A 199 -8.85 12.04 -19.45
N LEU A 200 -8.91 10.99 -18.63
CA LEU A 200 -10.14 10.24 -18.38
C LEU A 200 -11.23 11.16 -17.81
N LEU A 201 -10.84 12.06 -16.90
CA LEU A 201 -11.78 13.02 -16.37
C LEU A 201 -12.17 14.03 -17.44
N ASP A 202 -11.25 14.51 -18.28
CA ASP A 202 -11.46 15.50 -19.34
C ASP A 202 -12.27 15.03 -20.55
N ALA A 203 -12.34 13.73 -20.82
CA ALA A 203 -13.00 13.11 -21.97
C ALA A 203 -14.54 13.33 -22.13
N ARG A 204 -15.14 14.29 -21.40
CA ARG A 204 -16.53 14.75 -21.58
C ARG A 204 -16.69 16.13 -22.23
N SER A 205 -15.66 16.61 -22.94
CA SER A 205 -15.77 17.81 -23.81
C SER A 205 -16.06 17.49 -25.28
N ALA A 206 -16.03 16.22 -25.70
CA ALA A 206 -16.32 15.86 -27.08
C ALA A 206 -17.83 15.61 -27.24
N PRO A 207 -18.56 16.41 -28.05
CA PRO A 207 -19.90 16.03 -28.44
C PRO A 207 -19.80 14.69 -29.18
N THR A 208 -20.66 13.75 -28.80
CA THR A 208 -20.96 12.58 -29.60
C THR A 208 -21.24 13.06 -31.03
N ALA A 209 -20.30 12.82 -31.95
CA ALA A 209 -20.53 13.06 -33.36
C ALA A 209 -21.71 12.18 -33.78
N ASN A 210 -22.78 12.84 -34.18
CA ASN A 210 -23.97 12.25 -34.78
C ASN A 210 -23.90 12.50 -36.29
#